data_AF-A0A523YUI8-F1
#
_entry.id   AF-A0A523YUI8-F1
#
_cell.length_a   1.000
_cell.length_b   1.000
_cell.length_c   1.000
_cell.angle_alpha   90.00
_cell.angle_beta   90.00
_cell.angle_gamma   90.00
#
_symmetry.space_group_name_H-M   'P 1'
#
loop_
_entity.id
_entity.type
_entity.pdbx_description
1 polymer ?
#
loop_
_entity_poly.entity_id
_entity_poly.type
_entity_poly.pdbx_seq_one_letter_code
_entity_poly.pdbx_strand_id
1 'polypeptide(L)' 'MQDKPLVGIIMGSISDRDIMDECVKTLKEMYINFEIAVSSAHRSPDKTRDYAINASDRGIEVIIAGAGWAAHLAGV' A
#
# COMPACT_ATOMS: atom_id res chain seq x y z
N MET A 1 -21.51 5.77 7.97
CA MET A 1 -20.48 4.97 8.68
C MET A 1 -19.19 5.15 7.89
N GLN A 2 -18.10 5.52 8.55
CA GLN A 2 -16.96 6.20 7.91
C GLN A 2 -16.23 5.31 6.90
N ASP A 3 -16.11 5.80 5.64
CA ASP A 3 -15.33 5.25 4.51
C ASP A 3 -13.80 5.28 4.74
N LYS A 4 -13.35 4.96 5.96
CA LYS A 4 -11.91 4.95 6.27
C LYS A 4 -11.28 3.66 5.72
N PRO A 5 -10.13 3.75 5.04
CA PRO A 5 -9.43 2.57 4.57
C PRO A 5 -8.87 1.79 5.75
N LEU A 6 -9.11 0.47 5.77
CA LEU A 6 -8.50 -0.47 6.71
C LEU A 6 -7.21 -1.07 6.14
N VAL A 7 -7.08 -1.08 4.81
CA VAL A 7 -5.92 -1.64 4.11
C VAL A 7 -5.21 -0.58 3.28
N GLY A 8 -3.90 -0.46 3.44
CA GLY A 8 -3.04 0.39 2.63
C GLY A 8 -2.29 -0.43 1.59
N ILE A 9 -2.57 -0.23 0.31
CA ILE A 9 -1.82 -0.87 -0.78
C ILE A 9 -0.74 0.10 -1.24
N ILE A 10 0.53 -0.23 -1.00
CA ILE A 10 1.67 0.56 -1.47
C ILE A 10 2.43 -0.15 -2.57
N MET A 11 2.83 0.58 -3.60
CA MET A 11 3.64 0.04 -4.69
C MET A 11 4.80 0.97 -5.06
N GLY A 12 5.92 0.38 -5.49
CA GLY A 12 7.15 1.12 -5.79
C GLY A 12 7.06 1.97 -7.05
N SER A 13 6.19 1.58 -7.98
CA SER A 13 6.01 2.14 -9.31
C SER A 13 4.58 1.96 -9.81
N ILE A 14 4.14 2.81 -10.75
CA ILE A 14 2.87 2.61 -11.47
C ILE A 14 2.89 1.29 -12.26
N SER A 15 4.07 0.86 -12.74
CA SER A 15 4.22 -0.41 -13.46
C SER A 15 3.89 -1.64 -12.61
N ASP A 16 3.86 -1.52 -11.28
CA ASP A 16 3.49 -2.61 -10.38
C ASP A 16 1.96 -2.78 -10.29
N ARG A 17 1.18 -1.82 -10.80
CA ARG A 17 -0.28 -1.79 -10.67
C ARG A 17 -0.96 -3.02 -11.27
N ASP A 18 -0.56 -3.40 -12.47
CA ASP A 18 -1.18 -4.53 -13.19
C ASP A 18 -1.05 -5.84 -12.39
N ILE A 19 0.03 -5.99 -11.61
CA ILE A 19 0.23 -7.14 -10.71
C ILE A 19 -0.65 -7.02 -9.45
N MET A 20 -0.84 -5.80 -8.95
CA MET A 20 -1.61 -5.53 -7.74
C MET A 20 -3.13 -5.51 -7.97
N ASP A 21 -3.61 -5.58 -9.21
CA ASP A 21 -5.05 -5.54 -9.53
C ASP A 21 -5.83 -6.71 -8.94
N GLU A 22 -5.24 -7.91 -8.84
CA GLU A 22 -5.91 -9.05 -8.17
C GLU A 22 -6.08 -8.80 -6.67
N CYS A 23 -5.12 -8.14 -6.00
CA CYS A 23 -5.26 -7.73 -4.61
C CYS A 23 -6.43 -6.75 -4.43
N VAL A 24 -6.51 -5.74 -5.30
CA VAL A 24 -7.61 -4.76 -5.33
C VAL A 24 -8.96 -5.45 -5.51
N LYS A 25 -9.04 -6.40 -6.46
CA LYS A 25 -10.25 -7.18 -6.74
C LYS A 25 -10.69 -7.99 -5.53
N THR A 26 -9.77 -8.72 -4.89
CA THR A 26 -10.08 -9.51 -3.69
C THR A 26 -10.61 -8.64 -2.55
N LEU A 27 -9.98 -7.49 -2.28
CA LEU A 27 -10.45 -6.59 -1.21
C LEU A 27 -11.84 -6.03 -1.50
N LYS A 28 -12.16 -5.72 -2.78
CA LYS A 28 -13.51 -5.31 -3.19
C LYS A 28 -14.54 -6.42 -2.98
N GLU A 29 -14.23 -7.65 -3.37
CA GLU A 29 -15.11 -8.81 -3.18
C GLU A 29 -15.41 -9.10 -1.71
N MET A 30 -14.45 -8.82 -0.83
CA MET A 30 -14.59 -8.95 0.62
C MET A 30 -15.25 -7.73 1.30
N TYR A 31 -15.60 -6.69 0.53
CA TYR A 31 -16.12 -5.41 1.05
C TYR A 31 -15.19 -4.74 2.07
N ILE A 32 -13.87 -4.87 1.87
CA ILE A 32 -12.86 -4.22 2.71
C ILE A 32 -12.49 -2.87 2.07
N ASN A 33 -12.56 -1.80 2.85
CA ASN A 33 -12.11 -0.48 2.40
C ASN A 33 -10.59 -0.41 2.37
N PHE A 34 -10.03 0.10 1.27
CA PHE A 34 -8.59 0.23 1.07
C PHE A 34 -8.23 1.52 0.35
N GLU A 35 -6.97 1.89 0.46
CA GLU A 35 -6.34 2.96 -0.33
C GLU A 35 -5.17 2.41 -1.15
N ILE A 36 -4.80 3.12 -2.21
CA ILE A 36 -3.65 2.79 -3.04
C ILE A 36 -2.71 4.00 -3.11
N ALA A 37 -1.42 3.78 -2.88
CA ALA A 37 -0.39 4.81 -3.00
C ALA A 37 0.85 4.30 -3.74
N VAL A 38 1.47 5.18 -4.53
CA VAL A 38 2.80 4.92 -5.12
C VAL A 38 3.86 5.57 -4.24
N SER A 39 4.75 4.76 -3.68
CA SER A 39 5.86 5.17 -2.81
C SER A 39 7.03 4.22 -3.03
N SER A 40 8.21 4.78 -3.34
CA SER A 40 9.39 4.00 -3.69
C SER A 40 10.41 4.01 -2.57
N ALA A 41 10.77 2.82 -2.07
CA ALA A 41 11.78 2.66 -1.04
C ALA A 41 13.16 3.24 -1.42
N HIS A 42 13.50 3.28 -2.72
CA HIS A 42 14.79 3.81 -3.18
C HIS A 42 14.74 5.26 -3.64
N ARG A 43 13.63 5.69 -4.24
CA ARG A 43 13.50 7.05 -4.82
C ARG A 43 12.91 8.05 -3.83
N SER A 44 12.13 7.58 -2.87
CA SER A 44 11.42 8.40 -1.89
C SER A 44 11.32 7.71 -0.52
N PRO A 45 12.45 7.34 0.11
CA PRO A 45 12.47 6.56 1.36
C PRO A 45 11.72 7.27 2.50
N ASP A 46 11.89 8.59 2.67
CA ASP A 46 11.22 9.35 3.71
C ASP A 46 9.70 9.32 3.55
N LYS A 47 9.20 9.44 2.31
CA LYS A 47 7.77 9.31 2.01
C LYS A 47 7.23 7.91 2.35
N THR A 48 8.01 6.86 2.08
CA THR A 48 7.63 5.47 2.42
C THR A 48 7.57 5.29 3.93
N ARG A 49 8.59 5.76 4.65
CA ARG A 49 8.64 5.74 6.11
C ARG A 49 7.47 6.52 6.71
N ASP A 50 7.23 7.74 6.25
CA ASP A 50 6.15 8.58 6.75
C ASP A 50 4.77 7.96 6.49
N TYR A 51 4.59 7.28 5.36
CA TYR A 51 3.38 6.50 5.11
C TYR A 51 3.19 5.40 6.15
N ALA A 52 4.25 4.62 6.42
CA ALA A 52 4.21 3.48 7.32
C ALA A 52 3.98 3.89 8.78
N ILE A 53 4.72 4.86 9.31
CA ILE A 53 4.63 5.27 10.72
C ILE A 53 3.27 5.90 11.06
N ASN A 54 2.66 6.63 10.11
CA ASN A 54 1.37 7.29 10.30
C ASN A 54 0.19 6.41 9.86
N ALA A 55 0.41 5.18 9.38
CA ALA A 55 -0.65 4.33 8.86
C ALA A 55 -1.70 4.01 9.94
N SER A 56 -1.24 3.62 11.14
CA SER A 56 -2.11 3.25 12.25
C SER A 56 -2.98 4.42 12.73
N ASP A 57 -2.42 5.64 12.79
CA ASP A 57 -3.16 6.86 13.16
C ASP A 57 -4.31 7.18 12.18
N ARG A 58 -4.17 6.74 10.92
CA ARG A 58 -5.20 6.89 9.89
C ARG A 58 -6.25 5.78 9.93
N GLY A 59 -6.08 4.78 10.79
CA GLY A 59 -6.97 3.61 10.90
C GLY A 59 -6.60 2.45 9.98
N ILE A 60 -5.41 2.48 9.35
CA ILE A 60 -4.92 1.34 8.55
C ILE A 60 -4.48 0.24 9.53
N GLU A 61 -5.02 -0.95 9.32
CA GLU A 61 -4.72 -2.16 10.09
C GLU A 61 -3.74 -3.08 9.36
N VAL A 62 -3.73 -3.03 8.02
CA VAL A 62 -2.88 -3.89 7.17
C VAL A 62 -2.24 -3.06 6.06
N ILE A 63 -0.95 -3.25 5.83
CA ILE A 63 -0.24 -2.72 4.66
C ILE A 63 0.12 -3.88 3.72
N ILE A 64 -0.23 -3.75 2.44
CA ILE A 64 0.17 -4.67 1.37
C ILE A 64 1.14 -3.93 0.47
N ALA A 65 2.39 -4.39 0.42
CA ALA A 65 3.47 -3.73 -0.32
C ALA A 65 3.88 -4.54 -1.56
N GLY A 66 3.70 -3.97 -2.75
CA GLY A 66 4.13 -4.53 -4.03
C GLY A 66 5.45 -3.92 -4.52
N ALA A 67 6.46 -4.75 -4.76
CA ALA A 67 7.73 -4.33 -5.35
C ALA A 67 8.39 -5.46 -6.14
N GLY A 68 9.14 -5.11 -7.19
CA GLY A 68 9.99 -6.03 -7.94
C GLY A 68 11.48 -5.82 -7.71
N TRP A 69 12.31 -6.75 -8.20
CA TRP A 69 13.77 -6.71 -8.14
C TRP A 69 14.32 -6.66 -6.71
N ALA A 70 15.03 -5.60 -6.32
CA ALA A 70 15.46 -5.37 -4.95
C ALA A 70 14.27 -4.87 -4.10
N ALA A 71 13.36 -5.79 -3.79
CA ALA A 71 12.02 -5.52 -3.25
C ALA A 71 12.02 -5.10 -1.76
N HIS A 72 12.65 -3.98 -1.44
CA HIS A 72 12.78 -3.48 -0.06
C HIS A 72 11.52 -2.79 0.48
N LEU A 73 10.53 -2.50 -0.36
CA LEU A 73 9.36 -1.69 0.03
C LEU A 73 8.62 -2.26 1.24
N ALA A 74 8.52 -3.59 1.37
CA ALA A 74 7.81 -4.21 2.48
C ALA A 74 8.57 -4.13 3.82
N GLY A 75 9.88 -3.83 3.79
CA GLY A 75 10.75 -3.83 4.98
C GLY A 75 11.34 -2.46 5.36
N VAL A 76 11.03 -1.41 4.59
CA VAL A 76 11.48 -0.02 4.83
C VAL A 76 10.50 0.75 5.69
#